data_AF-U4LIQ6-F1
#
_entry.id   AF-U4LIQ6-F1
#
_cell.length_a   1.000
_cell.length_b   1.000
_cell.length_c   1.000
_cell.angle_alpha   90.00
_cell.angle_beta   90.00
_cell.angle_gamma   90.00
#
_symmetry.space_group_name_H-M   'P 1'
#
loop_
_entity.id
_entity.type
_entity.pdbx_description
1 polymer ?
#
loop_
_entity_poly.entity_id
_entity_poly.type
_entity_poly.pdbx_seq_one_letter_code
_entity_poly.pdbx_strand_id
1 'polypeptide(L)'
;MPAPRRIKTAYNARTKSGHTLKKKIRDAERLLSRPSLPADKKVETERALAAWKLELQDATKSRIEHKMDQKYRMVKFFERKKIQRELSRVRKKAAACEGKVPKDLKDSIHTQEVLLNYTLHYPKGEVYISVLKDLGENVEGAKRREEIKKDISRRMKKGTLGAPTEDDDEEMEEAEQPAPTTKAKGDKPRAPGKKNRWGEKPGKSEAETIENDDFFEF
;
A
#
# COMPACT_ATOMS: atom_id res chain seq x y z
N MET A 1 -24.30 21.29 12.29
CA MET A 1 -23.66 20.08 12.87
C MET A 1 -22.20 20.09 12.43
N PRO A 2 -21.22 20.25 13.33
CA PRO A 2 -19.81 20.13 12.97
C PRO A 2 -19.45 18.65 12.71
N ALA A 3 -18.60 18.39 11.71
CA ALA A 3 -18.17 17.04 11.35
C ALA A 3 -17.46 16.32 12.51
N PRO A 4 -17.63 14.99 12.67
CA PRO A 4 -16.95 14.23 13.71
C PRO A 4 -15.44 14.33 13.52
N ARG A 5 -14.71 14.65 14.60
CA ARG A 5 -13.24 14.69 14.58
C ARG A 5 -12.72 13.26 14.39
N ARG A 6 -11.85 13.05 13.39
CA ARG A 6 -11.13 11.77 13.18
C ARG A 6 -10.50 11.32 14.50
N ILE A 7 -10.98 10.19 15.02
CA ILE A 7 -10.29 9.47 16.09
C ILE A 7 -9.04 8.90 15.42
N LYS A 8 -7.88 9.51 15.65
CA LYS A 8 -6.60 8.91 15.26
C LYS A 8 -6.57 7.53 15.94
N THR A 9 -6.64 6.47 15.16
CA THR A 9 -6.53 5.10 15.68
C THR A 9 -5.25 5.03 16.53
N ALA A 10 -5.38 4.45 17.73
CA ALA A 10 -4.29 4.30 18.70
C ALA A 10 -3.11 3.42 18.20
N TYR A 11 -3.13 3.03 16.92
CA TYR A 11 -2.12 2.21 16.27
C TYR A 11 -0.73 2.86 16.26
N ASN A 12 -0.67 4.20 16.19
CA ASN A 12 0.60 4.93 16.20
C ASN A 12 1.15 5.25 17.60
N ALA A 13 0.46 4.88 18.69
CA ALA A 13 0.83 5.30 20.04
C ALA A 13 1.80 4.35 20.77
N ARG A 14 2.06 3.14 20.24
CA ARG A 14 2.81 2.09 20.96
C ARG A 14 4.08 1.59 20.26
N THR A 15 4.40 2.07 19.06
CA THR A 15 5.61 1.63 18.35
C THR A 15 6.74 2.61 18.62
N LYS A 16 7.80 2.14 19.30
CA LYS A 16 9.01 2.95 19.49
C LYS A 16 9.55 3.32 18.10
N SER A 17 9.90 4.60 17.90
CA SER A 17 10.41 5.02 16.59
C SER A 17 11.66 4.22 16.24
N GLY A 18 11.82 3.81 14.97
CA GLY A 18 12.97 2.98 14.57
C GLY A 18 14.33 3.61 14.91
N HIS A 19 14.40 4.94 15.01
CA HIS A 19 15.59 5.64 15.49
C HIS A 19 15.89 5.35 16.97
N THR A 20 14.87 5.34 17.83
CA THR A 20 15.04 5.03 19.27
C THR A 20 15.47 3.58 19.49
N LEU A 21 14.96 2.63 18.71
CA LEU A 21 15.38 1.23 18.77
C LEU A 21 16.84 1.05 18.38
N LYS A 22 17.26 1.68 17.27
CA LYS A 22 18.67 1.68 16.83
C LYS A 22 19.60 2.31 17.87
N LYS A 23 19.14 3.37 18.56
CA LYS A 23 19.91 3.99 19.65
C LYS A 23 20.10 3.01 20.81
N LYS A 24 19.01 2.37 21.27
CA LYS A 24 19.07 1.37 22.36
C LYS A 24 19.96 0.19 22.03
N ILE A 25 19.90 -0.34 20.80
CA ILE A 25 20.78 -1.42 20.34
C ILE A 25 22.26 -0.99 20.43
N ARG A 26 22.60 0.18 19.88
CA ARG A 26 23.97 0.72 19.96
C ARG A 26 24.43 0.92 21.40
N ASP A 27 23.56 1.43 22.27
CA ASP A 27 23.88 1.65 23.67
C ASP A 27 24.11 0.33 24.43
N ALA A 28 23.31 -0.72 24.16
CA ALA A 28 23.55 -2.06 24.72
C ALA A 28 24.83 -2.72 24.17
N GLU A 29 25.11 -2.61 22.88
CA GLU A 29 26.34 -3.14 22.29
C GLU A 29 27.59 -2.48 22.90
N ARG A 30 27.54 -1.15 23.10
CA ARG A 30 28.59 -0.40 23.81
C ARG A 30 28.70 -0.76 25.29
N LEU A 31 27.61 -1.13 25.94
CA LEU A 31 27.61 -1.55 27.34
C LEU A 31 28.23 -2.94 27.49
N LEU A 32 27.91 -3.86 26.59
CA LEU A 32 28.47 -5.22 26.54
C LEU A 32 29.96 -5.23 26.17
N SER A 33 30.43 -4.26 25.38
CA SER A 33 31.86 -4.14 25.06
C SER A 33 32.72 -3.66 26.23
N ARG A 34 32.14 -3.28 27.38
CA ARG A 34 32.90 -2.85 28.56
C ARG A 34 33.44 -4.06 29.33
N PRO A 35 34.73 -4.08 29.70
CA PRO A 35 35.34 -5.22 30.39
C PRO A 35 34.84 -5.40 31.84
N SER A 36 34.45 -4.32 32.51
CA SER A 36 33.98 -4.32 33.91
C SER A 36 32.46 -4.27 34.00
N LEU A 37 31.79 -5.35 33.60
CA LEU A 37 30.33 -5.50 33.75
C LEU A 37 30.00 -6.75 34.60
N PRO A 38 29.16 -6.63 35.65
CA PRO A 38 28.69 -7.79 36.42
C PRO A 38 28.00 -8.83 35.54
N ALA A 39 28.14 -10.11 35.88
CA ALA A 39 27.57 -11.22 35.11
C ALA A 39 26.04 -11.09 34.93
N ASP A 40 25.32 -10.72 35.99
CA ASP A 40 23.87 -10.54 35.94
C ASP A 40 23.46 -9.47 34.93
N LYS A 41 24.17 -8.33 34.94
CA LYS A 41 23.93 -7.22 34.00
C LYS A 41 24.29 -7.59 32.56
N LYS A 42 25.28 -8.45 32.34
CA LYS A 42 25.61 -8.96 31.00
C LYS A 42 24.44 -9.78 30.43
N VAL A 43 23.93 -10.73 31.21
CA VAL A 43 22.80 -11.58 30.78
C VAL A 43 21.54 -10.77 30.52
N GLU A 44 21.23 -9.80 31.39
CA GLU A 44 20.08 -8.90 31.20
C GLU A 44 20.21 -8.06 29.92
N THR A 45 21.39 -7.49 29.68
CA THR A 45 21.64 -6.63 28.51
C THR A 45 21.68 -7.41 27.20
N GLU A 46 22.18 -8.65 27.19
CA GLU A 46 22.09 -9.57 26.05
C GLU A 46 20.64 -9.92 25.70
N ARG A 47 19.82 -10.24 26.71
CA ARG A 47 18.38 -10.50 26.53
C ARG A 47 17.66 -9.26 25.97
N ALA A 48 17.93 -8.09 26.54
CA ALA A 48 17.35 -6.83 26.08
C ALA A 48 17.78 -6.48 24.65
N LEU A 49 19.06 -6.70 24.31
CA LEU A 49 19.59 -6.50 22.96
C LEU A 49 18.87 -7.40 21.95
N ALA A 50 18.71 -8.69 22.26
CA ALA A 50 17.99 -9.62 21.40
C ALA A 50 16.53 -9.16 21.18
N ALA A 51 15.85 -8.73 22.25
CA ALA A 51 14.49 -8.20 22.17
C ALA A 51 14.40 -6.94 21.30
N TRP A 52 15.33 -5.98 21.44
CA TRP A 52 15.32 -4.76 20.61
C TRP A 52 15.68 -5.04 19.15
N LYS A 53 16.54 -6.02 18.86
CA LYS A 53 16.82 -6.44 17.48
C LYS A 53 15.59 -7.03 16.81
N LEU A 54 14.84 -7.87 17.53
CA LEU A 54 13.57 -8.41 17.05
C LEU A 54 12.54 -7.30 16.81
N GLU A 55 12.36 -6.39 17.78
CA GLU A 55 11.44 -5.25 17.68
C GLU A 55 11.81 -4.34 16.48
N LEU A 56 13.11 -4.15 16.21
CA LEU A 56 13.56 -3.39 15.05
C LEU A 56 13.23 -4.11 13.74
N GLN A 57 13.43 -5.42 13.66
CA GLN A 57 13.09 -6.21 12.47
C GLN A 57 11.59 -6.11 12.17
N ASP A 58 10.73 -6.28 13.17
CA ASP A 58 9.28 -6.20 13.00
C ASP A 58 8.84 -4.77 12.60
N ALA A 59 9.44 -3.74 13.21
CA ALA A 59 9.19 -2.36 12.81
C ALA A 59 9.63 -2.08 11.36
N THR A 60 10.74 -2.67 10.91
CA THR A 60 11.18 -2.52 9.52
C THR A 60 10.27 -3.26 8.54
N LYS A 61 9.81 -4.47 8.88
CA LYS A 61 8.84 -5.23 8.07
C LYS A 61 7.54 -4.46 7.93
N SER A 62 6.95 -4.03 9.05
CA SER A 62 5.71 -3.26 9.06
C SER A 62 5.82 -1.95 8.27
N ARG A 63 6.99 -1.27 8.31
CA ARG A 63 7.24 -0.09 7.49
C ARG A 63 7.30 -0.40 5.99
N ILE A 64 7.92 -1.51 5.59
CA ILE A 64 7.98 -1.95 4.19
C ILE A 64 6.59 -2.34 3.71
N GLU A 65 5.84 -3.11 4.50
CA GLU A 65 4.45 -3.48 4.23
C GLU A 65 3.60 -2.23 3.99
N HIS A 66 3.61 -1.28 4.94
CA HIS A 66 2.86 -0.03 4.82
C HIS A 66 3.26 0.77 3.57
N LYS A 67 4.57 0.83 3.24
CA LYS A 67 5.05 1.52 2.04
C LYS A 67 4.53 0.85 0.76
N MET A 68 4.54 -0.47 0.69
CA MET A 68 4.05 -1.21 -0.48
C MET A 68 2.53 -1.10 -0.60
N ASP A 69 1.82 -1.16 0.51
CA ASP A 69 0.37 -0.97 0.54
C ASP A 69 0.01 0.42 0.01
N GLN A 70 0.59 1.49 0.53
CA GLN A 70 0.31 2.84 0.03
C GLN A 70 0.67 3.01 -1.46
N LYS A 71 1.79 2.44 -1.90
CA LYS A 71 2.25 2.53 -3.31
C LYS A 71 1.32 1.81 -4.28
N TYR A 72 0.82 0.64 -3.91
CA TYR A 72 0.07 -0.23 -4.81
C TYR A 72 -1.43 -0.30 -4.52
N ARG A 73 -1.93 0.32 -3.45
CA ARG A 73 -3.35 0.36 -3.07
C ARG A 73 -4.25 0.80 -4.23
N MET A 74 -3.87 1.86 -4.94
CA MET A 74 -4.65 2.35 -6.09
C MET A 74 -4.66 1.37 -7.25
N VAL A 75 -3.50 0.78 -7.57
CA VAL A 75 -3.38 -0.20 -8.66
C VAL A 75 -4.22 -1.44 -8.35
N LYS A 76 -4.12 -1.97 -7.12
CA LYS A 76 -4.90 -3.10 -6.64
C LYS A 76 -6.41 -2.81 -6.65
N PHE A 77 -6.82 -1.60 -6.24
CA PHE A 77 -8.22 -1.16 -6.26
C PHE A 77 -8.83 -1.15 -7.67
N PHE A 78 -8.15 -0.54 -8.64
CA PHE A 78 -8.66 -0.51 -10.01
C PHE A 78 -8.72 -1.89 -10.66
N GLU A 79 -7.71 -2.73 -10.41
CA GLU A 79 -7.71 -4.12 -10.88
C GLU A 79 -8.84 -4.92 -10.24
N ARG A 80 -9.02 -4.81 -8.92
CA ARG A 80 -10.11 -5.44 -8.17
C ARG A 80 -11.47 -5.02 -8.72
N LYS A 81 -11.73 -3.72 -8.88
CA LYS A 81 -12.99 -3.22 -9.48
C LYS A 81 -13.22 -3.78 -10.88
N LYS A 82 -12.18 -3.85 -11.72
CA LYS A 82 -12.29 -4.40 -13.07
C LYS A 82 -12.59 -5.91 -13.05
N ILE A 83 -11.92 -6.67 -12.21
CA ILE A 83 -12.15 -8.11 -12.03
C ILE A 83 -13.54 -8.37 -11.46
N GLN A 84 -14.00 -7.61 -10.46
CA GLN A 84 -15.34 -7.73 -9.89
C GLN A 84 -16.44 -7.45 -10.92
N ARG A 85 -16.27 -6.41 -11.75
CA ARG A 85 -17.19 -6.12 -12.85
C ARG A 85 -17.26 -7.27 -13.85
N GLU A 86 -16.12 -7.84 -14.22
CA GLU A 86 -16.07 -8.96 -15.15
C GLU A 86 -16.66 -10.24 -14.54
N LEU A 87 -16.33 -10.55 -13.29
CA LEU A 87 -16.93 -11.66 -12.54
C LEU A 87 -18.45 -11.53 -12.47
N SER A 88 -18.98 -10.33 -12.21
CA SER A 88 -20.42 -10.05 -12.21
C SER A 88 -21.04 -10.30 -13.59
N ARG A 89 -20.39 -9.86 -14.67
CA ARG A 89 -20.85 -10.11 -16.05
C ARG A 89 -20.89 -11.60 -16.38
N VAL A 90 -19.82 -12.34 -16.10
CA VAL A 90 -19.75 -13.78 -16.38
C VAL A 90 -20.77 -14.54 -15.55
N ARG A 91 -20.95 -14.20 -14.26
CA ARG A 91 -22.00 -14.78 -13.40
C ARG A 91 -23.40 -14.52 -13.93
N LYS A 92 -23.68 -13.30 -14.41
CA LYS A 92 -24.98 -12.97 -15.04
C LYS A 92 -25.22 -13.79 -16.31
N LYS A 93 -24.21 -13.92 -17.18
CA LYS A 93 -24.28 -14.80 -18.36
C LYS A 93 -24.56 -16.25 -17.97
N ALA A 94 -23.94 -16.73 -16.89
CA ALA A 94 -24.16 -18.09 -16.40
C ALA A 94 -25.57 -18.30 -15.86
N ALA A 95 -26.13 -17.31 -15.18
CA ALA A 95 -27.49 -17.34 -14.69
C ALA A 95 -28.54 -17.25 -15.82
N ALA A 96 -28.21 -16.58 -16.93
CA ALA A 96 -29.08 -16.46 -18.10
C ALA A 96 -29.07 -17.70 -19.00
N CYS A 97 -28.15 -18.66 -18.79
CA CYS A 97 -28.18 -19.93 -19.51
C CYS A 97 -29.31 -20.81 -18.95
N GLU A 98 -30.33 -21.06 -19.77
CA GLU A 98 -31.35 -22.07 -19.46
C GLU A 98 -30.74 -23.47 -19.56
N GLY A 99 -30.69 -24.19 -18.43
CA GLY A 99 -30.15 -25.54 -18.35
C GLY A 99 -28.70 -25.61 -17.84
N LYS A 100 -27.86 -26.45 -18.46
CA LYS A 100 -26.51 -26.73 -17.96
C LYS A 100 -25.55 -25.60 -18.36
N VAL A 101 -25.05 -24.86 -17.37
CA VAL A 101 -24.02 -23.84 -17.58
C VAL A 101 -22.82 -24.44 -18.33
N PRO A 102 -22.40 -23.85 -19.48
CA PRO A 102 -21.25 -24.30 -20.26
C PRO A 102 -20.00 -24.40 -19.40
N LYS A 103 -19.15 -25.38 -19.68
CA LYS A 103 -17.90 -25.60 -18.95
C LYS A 103 -16.98 -24.37 -19.03
N ASP A 104 -16.88 -23.76 -20.21
CA ASP A 104 -16.07 -22.57 -20.46
C ASP A 104 -16.46 -21.39 -19.56
N LEU A 105 -17.75 -21.27 -19.25
CA LEU A 105 -18.27 -20.21 -18.39
C LEU A 105 -17.96 -20.47 -16.91
N LYS A 106 -17.99 -21.74 -16.48
CA LYS A 106 -17.55 -22.13 -15.14
C LYS A 106 -16.05 -21.91 -14.96
N ASP A 107 -15.25 -22.26 -15.97
CA ASP A 107 -13.80 -22.05 -15.97
C ASP A 107 -13.49 -20.54 -15.97
N SER A 108 -14.26 -19.73 -16.70
CA SER A 108 -14.18 -18.27 -16.66
C SER A 108 -14.53 -17.70 -15.28
N ILE A 109 -15.56 -18.22 -14.60
CA ILE A 109 -15.87 -17.79 -13.22
C ILE A 109 -14.71 -18.13 -12.29
N HIS A 110 -14.20 -19.37 -12.36
CA HIS A 110 -13.12 -19.81 -11.50
C HIS A 110 -11.84 -18.99 -11.71
N THR A 111 -11.47 -18.71 -12.96
CA THR A 111 -10.32 -17.85 -13.25
C THR A 111 -10.49 -16.45 -12.66
N GLN A 112 -11.65 -15.80 -12.86
CA GLN A 112 -11.92 -14.48 -12.28
C GLN A 112 -11.90 -14.49 -10.74
N GLU A 113 -12.37 -15.57 -10.10
CA GLU A 113 -12.30 -15.72 -8.63
C GLU A 113 -10.87 -15.85 -8.14
N VAL A 114 -10.02 -16.62 -8.84
CA VAL A 114 -8.59 -16.70 -8.52
C VAL A 114 -7.92 -15.33 -8.70
N LEU A 115 -8.28 -14.58 -9.74
CA LEU A 115 -7.75 -13.22 -9.96
C LEU A 115 -8.20 -12.24 -8.87
N LEU A 116 -9.46 -12.31 -8.43
CA LEU A 116 -9.96 -11.49 -7.35
C LEU A 116 -9.18 -11.78 -6.06
N ASN A 117 -9.04 -13.05 -5.72
CA ASN A 117 -8.27 -13.49 -4.56
C ASN A 117 -6.78 -13.13 -4.67
N TYR A 118 -6.23 -13.07 -5.88
CA TYR A 118 -4.88 -12.57 -6.13
C TYR A 118 -4.71 -11.11 -5.70
N THR A 119 -5.66 -10.24 -6.03
CA THR A 119 -5.61 -8.83 -5.60
C THR A 119 -5.82 -8.68 -4.09
N LEU A 120 -6.67 -9.52 -3.49
CA LEU A 120 -7.05 -9.45 -2.08
C LEU A 120 -6.05 -10.06 -1.12
N HIS A 121 -5.29 -11.07 -1.52
CA HIS A 121 -4.38 -11.81 -0.65
C HIS A 121 -2.93 -11.78 -1.16
N TYR A 122 -2.56 -10.75 -1.91
CA TYR A 122 -1.20 -10.56 -2.38
C TYR A 122 -0.23 -10.46 -1.18
N PRO A 123 0.97 -11.08 -1.23
CA PRO A 123 1.94 -11.00 -0.15
C PRO A 123 2.25 -9.56 0.29
N LYS A 124 2.14 -9.28 1.59
CA LYS A 124 2.46 -7.95 2.15
C LYS A 124 3.97 -7.70 2.08
N GLY A 125 4.35 -6.45 1.83
CA GLY A 125 5.76 -6.04 1.77
C GLY A 125 6.49 -6.41 0.48
N GLU A 126 5.82 -7.06 -0.47
CA GLU A 126 6.35 -7.34 -1.80
C GLU A 126 5.85 -6.32 -2.84
N VAL A 127 6.60 -6.19 -3.94
CA VAL A 127 6.18 -5.38 -5.09
C VAL A 127 5.00 -6.05 -5.77
N TYR A 128 3.90 -5.33 -5.95
CA TYR A 128 2.72 -5.85 -6.64
C TYR A 128 2.96 -6.05 -8.13
N ILE A 129 2.63 -7.24 -8.64
CA ILE A 129 2.72 -7.57 -10.06
C ILE A 129 1.30 -7.60 -10.63
N SER A 130 1.02 -6.66 -11.53
CA SER A 130 -0.29 -6.52 -12.17
C SER A 130 -0.72 -7.79 -12.91
N VAL A 131 -2.00 -8.13 -12.77
CA VAL A 131 -2.59 -9.23 -13.55
C VAL A 131 -3.12 -8.74 -14.89
N LEU A 132 -3.57 -7.49 -14.95
CA LEU A 132 -4.23 -6.92 -16.13
C LEU A 132 -3.27 -6.25 -17.11
N LYS A 133 -2.05 -5.91 -16.66
CA LYS A 133 -0.99 -5.38 -17.54
C LYS A 133 -0.12 -6.49 -18.07
N ASP A 134 0.29 -6.34 -19.32
CA ASP A 134 1.30 -7.17 -19.93
C ASP A 134 2.66 -6.85 -19.32
N LEU A 135 3.42 -7.90 -19.03
CA LEU A 135 4.73 -7.78 -18.37
C LEU A 135 5.88 -7.59 -19.35
N GLY A 136 5.58 -7.51 -20.66
CA GLY A 136 6.59 -7.45 -21.72
C GLY A 136 7.63 -8.56 -21.56
N GLU A 137 8.90 -8.18 -21.55
CA GLU A 137 10.05 -9.07 -21.41
C GLU A 137 10.37 -9.48 -19.95
N ASN A 138 9.59 -9.05 -18.95
CA ASN A 138 9.85 -9.38 -17.55
C ASN A 138 9.45 -10.83 -17.22
N VAL A 139 10.33 -11.76 -17.57
CA VAL A 139 10.16 -13.21 -17.35
C VAL A 139 10.10 -13.54 -15.86
N GLU A 140 10.88 -12.88 -15.01
CA GLU A 140 10.88 -13.12 -13.56
C GLU A 140 9.56 -12.72 -12.91
N GLY A 141 9.04 -11.54 -13.27
CA GLY A 141 7.74 -11.07 -12.82
C GLY A 141 6.61 -12.00 -13.26
N ALA A 142 6.68 -12.55 -14.48
CA ALA A 142 5.71 -13.51 -14.97
C ALA A 142 5.72 -14.80 -14.14
N LYS A 143 6.91 -15.36 -13.87
CA LYS A 143 7.08 -16.54 -13.01
C LYS A 143 6.55 -16.30 -11.60
N ARG A 144 6.94 -15.19 -10.97
CA ARG A 144 6.48 -14.85 -9.61
C ARG A 144 4.96 -14.67 -9.54
N ARG A 145 4.36 -14.03 -10.55
CA ARG A 145 2.90 -13.90 -10.65
C ARG A 145 2.21 -15.27 -10.74
N GLU A 146 2.76 -16.20 -11.51
CA GLU A 146 2.21 -17.56 -11.62
C GLU A 146 2.36 -18.37 -10.32
N GLU A 147 3.49 -18.25 -9.63
CA GLU A 147 3.71 -18.89 -8.33
C GLU A 147 2.67 -18.43 -7.30
N ILE A 148 2.44 -17.11 -7.20
CA ILE A 148 1.45 -16.54 -6.29
C ILE A 148 0.03 -16.99 -6.69
N LYS A 149 -0.31 -16.99 -7.98
CA LYS A 149 -1.60 -17.50 -8.46
C LYS A 149 -1.81 -18.97 -8.09
N LYS A 150 -0.78 -19.81 -8.20
CA LYS A 150 -0.83 -21.24 -7.83
C LYS A 150 -1.02 -21.42 -6.32
N ASP A 151 -0.32 -20.63 -5.50
CA ASP A 151 -0.51 -20.67 -4.04
C ASP A 151 -1.95 -20.27 -3.67
N ILE A 152 -2.45 -19.18 -4.25
CA ILE A 152 -3.81 -18.69 -3.98
C ILE A 152 -4.86 -19.69 -4.45
N SER A 153 -4.70 -20.30 -5.62
CA SER A 153 -5.61 -21.36 -6.10
C SER A 153 -5.60 -22.57 -5.14
N ARG A 154 -4.44 -22.96 -4.61
CA ARG A 154 -4.31 -24.03 -3.62
C ARG A 154 -5.04 -23.69 -2.31
N ARG A 155 -4.83 -22.48 -1.79
CA ARG A 155 -5.47 -21.99 -0.56
C ARG A 155 -6.98 -21.81 -0.72
N MET A 156 -7.42 -21.36 -1.89
CA MET A 156 -8.82 -21.26 -2.27
C MET A 156 -9.50 -22.64 -2.26
N LYS A 157 -8.87 -23.65 -2.87
CA LYS A 157 -9.36 -25.03 -2.85
C LYS A 157 -9.43 -25.63 -1.45
N LYS A 158 -8.46 -25.28 -0.59
CA LYS A 158 -8.42 -25.73 0.81
C LYS A 158 -9.39 -24.97 1.72
N GLY A 159 -9.95 -23.84 1.27
CA GLY A 159 -10.77 -22.96 2.11
C GLY A 159 -9.98 -22.23 3.20
N THR A 160 -8.66 -22.10 3.06
CA THR A 160 -7.76 -21.46 4.05
C THR A 160 -7.30 -20.07 3.60
N LEU A 161 -8.14 -19.37 2.83
CA LEU A 161 -7.95 -17.95 2.58
C LEU A 161 -8.28 -17.23 3.89
N GLY A 162 -7.29 -16.53 4.45
CA GLY A 162 -7.46 -15.76 5.68
C GLY A 162 -8.23 -14.47 5.41
N ALA A 163 -8.14 -13.51 6.32
CA ALA A 163 -8.62 -12.16 6.06
C ALA A 163 -7.91 -11.56 4.82
N PRO A 164 -8.60 -10.72 4.02
CA PRO A 164 -7.97 -9.91 2.98
C PRO A 164 -6.78 -9.11 3.53
N THR A 165 -5.75 -8.93 2.70
CA THR A 165 -4.56 -8.16 3.08
C THR A 165 -4.80 -6.66 3.05
N GLU A 166 -5.82 -6.19 2.32
CA GLU A 166 -6.24 -4.79 2.29
C GLU A 166 -7.46 -4.60 3.19
N ASP A 167 -7.30 -3.71 4.17
CA ASP A 167 -8.40 -3.04 4.85
C ASP A 167 -8.70 -1.76 4.04
N ASP A 168 -9.96 -1.32 4.00
CA ASP A 168 -10.40 -0.02 3.45
C ASP A 168 -10.69 0.05 1.94
N ASP A 169 -11.75 -0.65 1.49
CA ASP A 169 -12.52 -0.23 0.30
C ASP A 169 -13.39 1.02 0.61
N GLU A 170 -13.69 1.30 1.88
CA GLU A 170 -14.63 2.36 2.30
C GLU A 170 -14.08 3.80 2.17
N GLU A 171 -12.78 4.05 2.46
CA GLU A 171 -12.17 5.40 2.31
C GLU A 171 -12.11 5.87 0.84
N MET A 172 -12.27 4.95 -0.12
CA MET A 172 -12.05 5.20 -1.55
C MET A 172 -13.31 5.58 -2.31
N GLU A 173 -14.48 5.05 -1.92
CA GLU A 173 -15.77 5.44 -2.53
C GLU A 173 -16.11 6.92 -2.27
N GLU A 174 -15.65 7.49 -1.15
CA GLU A 174 -15.86 8.89 -0.82
C GLU A 174 -15.02 9.83 -1.70
N ALA A 175 -13.82 9.40 -2.14
CA ALA A 175 -12.95 10.18 -3.01
C ALA A 175 -13.38 10.16 -4.50
N GLU A 176 -14.23 9.21 -4.91
CA GLU A 176 -14.75 9.09 -6.27
C GLU A 176 -16.05 9.89 -6.48
N GLN A 177 -16.64 10.46 -5.43
CA GLN A 177 -17.78 11.38 -5.60
C GLN A 177 -17.29 12.68 -6.25
N PRO A 178 -17.83 13.09 -7.42
CA PRO A 178 -17.48 14.36 -8.01
C PRO A 178 -17.90 15.48 -7.06
N ALA A 179 -16.95 16.36 -6.73
CA ALA A 179 -17.26 17.60 -6.00
C ALA A 179 -18.46 18.30 -6.66
N PRO A 180 -19.48 18.74 -5.90
CA PRO A 180 -20.62 19.42 -6.48
C PRO A 180 -20.11 20.67 -7.21
N THR A 181 -20.37 20.72 -8.52
CA THR A 181 -20.06 21.88 -9.36
C THR A 181 -20.80 23.09 -8.82
N THR A 182 -20.09 23.97 -8.12
CA THR A 182 -20.70 25.21 -7.65
C THR A 182 -20.94 26.11 -8.85
N LYS A 183 -22.23 26.31 -9.10
CA LYS A 183 -22.85 27.20 -10.08
C LYS A 183 -22.20 28.59 -10.15
N ALA A 184 -22.18 29.11 -11.36
CA ALA A 184 -21.89 30.49 -11.72
C ALA A 184 -22.67 31.51 -10.85
N LYS A 185 -21.93 32.49 -10.32
CA LYS A 185 -22.34 33.87 -9.97
C LYS A 185 -21.09 34.71 -10.23
N GLY A 186 -21.04 35.56 -11.26
CA GLY A 186 -21.82 36.79 -11.38
C GLY A 186 -20.87 37.96 -11.12
N ASP A 187 -20.51 38.67 -12.18
CA ASP A 187 -19.56 39.80 -12.19
C ASP A 187 -19.88 40.90 -11.16
N LYS A 188 -18.84 41.37 -10.47
CA LYS A 188 -18.76 42.75 -9.94
C LYS A 188 -17.33 43.29 -10.06
N PRO A 189 -17.13 44.55 -10.49
CA PRO A 189 -15.82 45.12 -10.73
C PRO A 189 -15.12 45.54 -9.43
N ARG A 190 -13.79 45.38 -9.38
CA ARG A 190 -12.95 45.75 -8.23
C ARG A 190 -12.28 47.11 -8.50
N ALA A 191 -12.56 48.10 -7.66
CA ALA A 191 -11.85 49.39 -7.62
C ALA A 191 -10.49 49.29 -6.88
N PRO A 192 -9.52 50.20 -7.12
CA PRO A 192 -8.10 49.99 -6.80
C PRO A 192 -7.60 50.67 -5.51
N GLY A 193 -6.54 50.11 -4.91
CA GLY A 193 -5.73 50.67 -3.79
C GLY A 193 -5.73 49.75 -2.56
N LYS A 194 -4.65 49.52 -1.79
CA LYS A 194 -3.32 50.14 -1.64
C LYS A 194 -2.27 49.09 -1.22
N LYS A 195 -1.01 49.48 -1.35
CA LYS A 195 0.26 48.74 -1.16
C LYS A 195 0.70 48.63 0.31
N ASN A 196 1.19 47.44 0.71
CA ASN A 196 2.20 47.25 1.76
C ASN A 196 2.98 45.97 1.34
N ARG A 197 4.15 45.99 0.72
CA ARG A 197 5.50 46.40 1.16
C ARG A 197 5.95 45.72 2.47
N TRP A 198 6.51 44.51 2.33
CA TRP A 198 7.66 44.03 3.09
C TRP A 198 8.57 43.33 2.09
N GLY A 199 9.76 43.88 1.90
CA GLY A 199 10.81 43.28 1.09
C GLY A 199 11.84 42.60 1.98
N GLU A 200 12.53 41.62 1.43
CA GLU A 200 13.99 41.53 1.39
C GLU A 200 14.39 40.32 0.52
N LYS A 201 15.36 40.55 -0.38
CA LYS A 201 16.08 39.57 -1.24
C LYS A 201 17.49 39.36 -0.62
N PRO A 202 18.52 38.70 -1.24
CA PRO A 202 18.60 37.69 -2.32
C PRO A 202 19.58 36.50 -2.03
N GLY A 203 19.64 35.50 -2.94
CA GLY A 203 20.80 34.59 -3.18
C GLY A 203 20.71 33.19 -2.54
N LYS A 204 21.18 32.07 -3.10
CA LYS A 204 22.00 31.79 -4.30
C LYS A 204 21.87 30.28 -4.64
N SER A 205 21.77 29.98 -5.94
CA SER A 205 21.98 28.72 -6.70
C SER A 205 22.38 27.40 -6.01
N GLU A 206 21.65 26.34 -6.34
CA GLU A 206 22.23 25.09 -6.84
C GLU A 206 21.31 24.55 -7.95
N ALA A 207 21.85 24.47 -9.17
CA ALA A 207 21.18 23.92 -10.34
C ALA A 207 21.60 22.45 -10.44
N GLU A 208 20.70 21.53 -10.11
CA GLU A 208 20.80 20.16 -10.60
C GLU A 208 20.12 20.11 -11.96
N THR A 209 20.94 19.99 -13.00
CA THR A 209 20.54 19.55 -14.35
C THR A 209 19.84 18.20 -14.24
N ILE A 210 18.51 18.20 -14.33
CA ILE A 210 17.75 17.02 -14.69
C ILE A 210 17.76 16.99 -16.21
N GLU A 211 18.58 16.10 -16.77
CA GLU A 211 18.53 15.71 -18.17
C GLU A 211 17.09 15.33 -18.53
N ASN A 212 16.62 15.85 -19.66
CA ASN A 212 15.34 15.50 -20.24
C ASN A 212 15.35 14.01 -20.60
N ASP A 213 14.60 13.20 -19.87
CA ASP A 213 14.22 11.86 -20.32
C ASP A 213 12.81 11.94 -20.91
N ASP A 214 12.74 11.57 -22.19
CA ASP A 214 11.60 11.54 -23.10
C ASP A 214 10.38 10.82 -22.53
N PHE A 215 9.62 11.53 -21.69
CA PHE A 215 8.46 10.99 -20.97
C PHE A 215 7.17 10.94 -21.81
N PHE A 216 7.16 11.44 -23.04
CA PHE A 216 6.01 11.32 -23.95
C PHE A 216 6.46 11.31 -25.40
N GLU A 217 6.71 10.12 -25.97
CA GLU A 217 6.45 9.87 -27.39
C GLU A 217 6.25 8.37 -27.69
N PHE A 218 5.11 8.11 -28.35
CA PHE A 218 4.58 6.88 -28.98
C PHE A 218 4.05 5.71 -28.14
#